data_AF-A0A554V2Z2-F1
#
_entry.id   AF-A0A554V2Z2-F1
#
_cell.length_a   1.000
_cell.length_b   1.000
_cell.length_c   1.000
_cell.angle_alpha   90.00
_cell.angle_beta   90.00
_cell.angle_gamma   90.00
#
_symmetry.space_group_name_H-M   'P 1'
#
loop_
_entity.id
_entity.type
_entity.pdbx_description
1 polymer ?
#
loop_
_entity_poly.entity_id
_entity_poly.type
_entity_poly.pdbx_seq_one_letter_code
_entity_poly.pdbx_strand_id
1 'polypeptide(L)'
;DPSHMPSTHRYVADWNPEKFLNWADAIGDHCKTFITLLLAKRQHPEQSYKSCAGVLGLAKKVGKDRLDNACKRALDYERINYQSVK
;
A
#
# COMPACT_ATOMS: atom_id res chain seq x y z
N ASP A 1 8.78 6.46 -29.82
CA ASP A 1 8.23 7.09 -28.62
C ASP A 1 8.18 6.07 -27.50
N PRO A 2 9.18 6.03 -26.59
CA PRO A 2 9.32 4.96 -25.61
C PRO A 2 8.54 5.26 -24.32
N SER A 3 7.27 5.64 -24.46
CA SER A 3 6.32 5.91 -23.37
C SER A 3 5.59 4.64 -22.89
N HIS A 4 6.14 3.46 -23.16
CA HIS A 4 5.58 2.17 -22.75
C HIS A 4 6.54 1.48 -21.77
N MET A 5 6.25 1.71 -20.50
CA MET A 5 6.87 1.16 -19.29
C MET A 5 6.95 -0.38 -19.32
N PRO A 6 8.12 -0.98 -18.99
CA PRO A 6 8.17 -2.33 -18.43
C PRO A 6 8.96 -2.34 -17.11
N SER A 7 8.68 -1.39 -16.20
CA SER A 7 9.30 -1.37 -14.87
C SER A 7 8.65 -2.36 -13.89
N THR A 8 7.45 -2.84 -14.19
CA THR A 8 6.63 -3.66 -13.28
C THR A 8 7.28 -4.99 -12.91
N HIS A 9 7.96 -5.66 -13.84
CA HIS A 9 8.61 -6.95 -13.55
C HIS A 9 9.84 -6.82 -12.64
N ARG A 10 10.62 -5.74 -12.79
CA ARG A 10 11.79 -5.47 -11.94
C ARG A 10 11.38 -4.97 -10.55
N TYR A 11 10.22 -4.31 -10.45
CA TYR A 11 9.67 -3.80 -9.19
C TYR A 11 9.12 -4.91 -8.29
N VAL A 12 8.51 -5.96 -8.87
CA VAL A 12 7.95 -7.09 -8.11
C VAL A 12 9.04 -7.99 -7.51
N ALA A 13 10.17 -8.17 -8.21
CA ALA A 13 11.29 -8.97 -7.73
C ALA A 13 11.93 -8.44 -6.43
N ASP A 14 11.63 -7.19 -6.10
CA ASP A 14 12.24 -6.45 -5.00
C ASP A 14 11.22 -6.14 -3.87
N TRP A 15 10.05 -6.78 -3.92
CA TRP A 15 9.00 -6.65 -2.92
C TRP A 15 9.41 -7.28 -1.60
N ASN A 16 9.48 -6.45 -0.55
CA ASN A 16 9.66 -6.90 0.81
C ASN A 16 8.83 -6.01 1.76
N PRO A 17 8.55 -6.47 2.99
CA PRO A 17 7.70 -5.75 3.94
C PRO A 17 8.26 -4.36 4.26
N GLU A 18 9.57 -4.26 4.46
CA GLU A 18 10.25 -3.01 4.84
C GLU A 18 10.09 -1.91 3.78
N LYS A 19 10.20 -2.23 2.50
CA LYS A 19 9.96 -1.29 1.40
C LYS A 19 8.52 -0.81 1.35
N PHE A 20 7.56 -1.69 1.62
CA PHE A 20 6.15 -1.28 1.73
C PHE A 20 5.93 -0.32 2.89
N LEU A 21 6.55 -0.59 4.05
CA LEU A 21 6.47 0.27 5.22
C LEU A 21 7.13 1.63 4.99
N ASN A 22 8.31 1.68 4.38
CA ASN A 22 9.01 2.93 4.05
C ASN A 22 8.21 3.79 3.06
N TRP A 23 7.55 3.16 2.08
CA TRP A 23 6.70 3.91 1.15
C TRP A 23 5.42 4.42 1.82
N ALA A 24 4.82 3.61 2.70
CA ALA A 24 3.64 4.01 3.47
C ALA A 24 3.95 5.16 4.45
N ASP A 25 5.11 5.13 5.10
CA ASP A 25 5.63 6.20 5.97
C ASP A 25 5.75 7.53 5.22
N ALA A 26 6.23 7.50 3.98
CA ALA A 26 6.31 8.68 3.11
C ALA A 26 4.94 9.23 2.66
N ILE A 27 3.84 8.51 2.92
CA ILE A 27 2.47 8.95 2.66
C ILE A 27 1.84 9.51 3.93
N GLY A 28 1.98 8.80 5.06
CA GLY A 28 1.50 9.25 6.37
C GLY A 28 1.38 8.11 7.39
N ASP A 29 1.24 8.49 8.67
CA ASP A 29 1.24 7.56 9.79
C ASP A 29 0.07 6.56 9.76
N HIS A 30 -1.11 7.00 9.31
CA HIS A 30 -2.27 6.12 9.19
C HIS A 30 -2.07 5.13 8.05
N CYS A 31 -1.50 5.58 6.92
CA CYS A 31 -1.15 4.71 5.81
C CYS A 31 -0.13 3.64 6.22
N LYS A 32 0.93 4.03 6.94
CA LYS A 32 1.93 3.10 7.49
C LYS A 32 1.29 2.07 8.41
N THR A 33 0.49 2.52 9.36
CA THR A 33 -0.23 1.62 10.30
C THR A 33 -1.11 0.63 9.55
N PHE A 34 -1.86 1.12 8.55
CA PHE A 34 -2.72 0.29 7.72
C PHE A 34 -1.93 -0.80 6.96
N ILE A 35 -0.80 -0.44 6.34
CA ILE A 35 0.05 -1.39 5.60
C ILE A 35 0.69 -2.40 6.55
N THR A 36 1.14 -1.99 7.74
CA THR A 36 1.65 -2.92 8.78
C THR A 36 0.60 -3.97 9.12
N LEU A 37 -0.64 -3.57 9.40
CA LEU A 37 -1.73 -4.50 9.72
C LEU A 37 -2.08 -5.38 8.53
N LEU A 38 -2.04 -4.84 7.31
CA LEU A 38 -2.34 -5.60 6.09
C LEU A 38 -1.30 -6.69 5.83
N LEU A 39 -0.02 -6.42 6.09
CA LEU A 39 1.07 -7.39 6.02
C LEU A 39 0.93 -8.47 7.12
N ALA A 40 0.57 -8.07 8.33
CA ALA A 40 0.40 -8.98 9.48
C ALA A 40 -0.87 -9.85 9.42
N LYS A 41 -1.84 -9.50 8.57
CA LYS A 41 -3.13 -10.22 8.47
C LYS A 41 -3.02 -11.66 7.97
N ARG A 42 -1.94 -11.99 7.25
CA ARG A 42 -1.71 -13.32 6.66
C ARG A 42 -0.47 -13.92 7.30
N GLN A 43 -0.46 -15.25 7.45
CA GLN A 43 0.70 -16.00 7.93
C GLN A 43 1.94 -15.75 7.06
N HIS A 44 1.73 -15.56 5.76
CA HIS A 44 2.76 -15.21 4.79
C HIS A 44 2.50 -13.81 4.24
N PRO A 45 3.39 -12.82 4.50
CA PRO A 45 3.19 -11.43 4.10
C PRO A 45 3.14 -11.26 2.57
N GLU A 46 3.76 -12.16 1.80
CA GLU A 46 3.75 -12.18 0.34
C GLU A 46 2.33 -12.24 -0.23
N GLN A 47 1.39 -12.87 0.50
CA GLN A 47 -0.02 -12.92 0.11
C GLN A 47 -0.70 -11.56 0.15
N SER A 48 -0.17 -10.63 0.95
CA SER A 48 -0.66 -9.26 1.10
C SER A 48 0.06 -8.25 0.22
N TYR A 49 1.18 -8.61 -0.44
CA TYR A 49 1.99 -7.65 -1.22
C TYR A 49 1.23 -7.00 -2.37
N LYS A 50 0.42 -7.77 -3.10
CA LYS A 50 -0.42 -7.21 -4.17
C LYS A 50 -1.41 -6.18 -3.64
N SER A 51 -1.99 -6.42 -2.47
CA SER A 51 -2.89 -5.46 -1.82
C SER A 51 -2.14 -4.23 -1.33
N CYS A 52 -0.95 -4.40 -0.73
CA CYS A 52 -0.09 -3.29 -0.30
C CYS A 52 0.30 -2.39 -1.49
N ALA A 53 0.79 -2.99 -2.58
CA ALA A 53 1.12 -2.27 -3.81
C ALA A 53 -0.10 -1.54 -4.40
N GLY A 54 -1.29 -2.17 -4.35
CA GLY A 54 -2.54 -1.57 -4.78
C GLY A 54 -2.90 -0.32 -3.98
N VAL A 55 -2.87 -0.41 -2.64
CA VAL A 55 -3.15 0.72 -1.73
C VAL A 55 -2.15 1.86 -1.96
N LEU A 56 -0.86 1.57 -1.93
CA LEU A 56 0.19 2.59 -2.10
C LEU A 56 0.16 3.23 -3.50
N GLY A 57 -0.25 2.46 -4.51
CA GLY A 57 -0.48 2.97 -5.86
C GLY A 57 -1.59 4.02 -5.96
N LEU A 58 -2.55 4.03 -5.03
CA LEU A 58 -3.60 5.05 -4.99
C LEU A 58 -3.04 6.44 -4.69
N ALA A 59 -1.89 6.55 -4.02
CA ALA A 59 -1.23 7.83 -3.73
C ALA A 59 -1.00 8.66 -5.01
N LYS A 60 -0.69 7.99 -6.13
CA LYS A 60 -0.49 8.65 -7.43
C LYS A 60 -1.79 9.18 -8.05
N LYS A 61 -2.94 8.60 -7.67
CA LYS A 61 -4.26 8.93 -8.22
C LYS A 61 -4.98 9.99 -7.39
N VAL A 62 -4.95 9.83 -6.06
CA VAL A 62 -5.73 10.69 -5.15
C VAL A 62 -4.86 11.64 -4.34
N GLY A 63 -3.53 11.50 -4.37
CA GLY A 63 -2.61 12.25 -3.53
C GLY A 63 -2.37 11.57 -2.18
N LYS A 64 -1.27 11.96 -1.52
CA LYS A 64 -0.84 11.36 -0.24
C LYS A 64 -1.82 11.65 0.88
N ASP A 65 -2.21 12.91 1.07
CA ASP A 65 -3.09 13.32 2.18
C ASP A 65 -4.47 12.65 2.11
N ARG A 66 -5.02 12.51 0.89
CA ARG A 66 -6.31 11.83 0.70
C ARG A 66 -6.21 10.33 0.97
N LEU A 67 -5.10 9.71 0.58
CA LEU A 67 -4.86 8.30 0.88
C LEU A 67 -4.66 8.07 2.38
N ASP A 68 -3.87 8.89 3.06
CA ASP A 68 -3.66 8.76 4.50
C ASP A 68 -4.98 8.89 5.28
N ASN A 69 -5.82 9.85 4.91
CA ASN A 69 -7.16 9.99 5.48
C ASN A 69 -8.09 8.80 5.16
N ALA A 70 -7.97 8.17 3.99
CA ALA A 70 -8.71 6.97 3.66
C ALA A 70 -8.24 5.77 4.51
N CYS A 71 -6.92 5.62 4.70
CA CYS A 71 -6.35 4.64 5.61
C CYS A 71 -6.82 4.87 7.05
N LYS A 72 -6.85 6.12 7.53
CA LYS A 72 -7.41 6.47 8.85
C LYS A 72 -8.84 5.97 9.01
N ARG A 73 -9.73 6.31 8.06
CA ARG A 73 -11.12 5.85 8.08
C ARG A 73 -11.20 4.33 8.10
N ALA A 74 -10.40 3.65 7.29
CA ALA A 74 -10.40 2.19 7.24
C ALA A 74 -9.91 1.55 8.56
N LEU A 75 -8.95 2.18 9.26
CA LEU A 75 -8.52 1.80 10.61
C LEU A 75 -9.63 1.99 11.63
N ASP A 76 -10.33 3.12 11.60
CA ASP A 76 -11.44 3.42 12.51
C ASP A 76 -12.59 2.38 12.41
N TYR A 77 -12.78 1.79 11.23
CA TYR A 77 -13.74 0.70 10.99
C TYR A 77 -13.14 -0.72 11.11
N GLU A 78 -11.87 -0.84 11.49
CA GLU A 78 -11.10 -2.09 11.54
C GLU A 78 -11.11 -2.89 10.21
N ARG A 79 -11.30 -2.20 9.09
CA ARG A 79 -11.39 -2.80 7.76
C ARG A 79 -10.03 -2.80 7.09
N ILE A 80 -9.22 -3.81 7.38
CA ILE A 80 -7.88 -3.96 6.79
C ILE A 80 -7.94 -4.77 5.49
N ASN A 81 -8.27 -4.12 4.37
CA ASN A 81 -8.23 -4.70 3.02
C ASN A 81 -8.17 -3.59 1.94
N TYR A 82 -7.85 -3.93 0.69
CA TYR A 82 -7.77 -2.93 -0.38
C TYR A 82 -9.12 -2.23 -0.67
N GLN A 83 -10.25 -2.91 -0.52
CA GLN A 83 -11.58 -2.37 -0.85
C GLN A 83 -12.04 -1.26 0.10
N SER A 84 -11.52 -1.21 1.33
CA SER A 84 -11.87 -0.16 2.30
C SER A 84 -11.15 1.16 2.05
N VAL A 85 -10.11 1.16 1.23
CA VAL A 85 -9.29 2.35 0.91
C VAL A 85 -9.46 2.80 -0.56
N LYS A 86 -10.00 1.92 -1.42
CA LYS A 86 -10.30 2.21 -2.83
C LYS A 86 -11.42 3.24 -2.99
#